data_AF-A0A835URM4-F1
#
_entry.id   AF-A0A835URM4-F1
#
_cell.length_a   1.000
_cell.length_b   1.000
_cell.length_c   1.000
_cell.angle_alpha   90.00
_cell.angle_beta   90.00
_cell.angle_gamma   90.00
#
_symmetry.space_group_name_H-M   'P 1'
#
loop_
_entity.id
_entity.type
_entity.pdbx_description
1 polymer ?
#
loop_
_entity_poly.entity_id
_entity_poly.type
_entity_poly.pdbx_seq_one_letter_code
_entity_poly.pdbx_strand_id
1 'polypeptide(L)'
;RFLEGKNFMPWFQKRRRAAEQEQRRLWRQARMTADIKKLISKMSEVEIVDSFNSIEQHLLEEMQSASSSGGSAATCRKMKADLQTVFHVLPKDMQQLLLANPKRASLLYSNPDSPKLPGHPSLQGSAASEAKLLSFLPL
;
A
#
# COMPACT_ATOMS: atom_id res chain seq x y z
N ARG A 1 19.68 34.04 -17.50
CA ARG A 1 18.38 34.55 -18.04
C ARG A 1 17.22 33.58 -17.85
N PHE A 2 17.18 32.35 -18.41
CA PHE A 2 16.05 31.43 -18.17
C PHE A 2 15.94 30.98 -16.70
N LEU A 3 17.08 30.62 -16.08
CA LEU A 3 17.16 30.18 -14.67
C LEU A 3 16.75 31.25 -13.64
N GLU A 4 16.74 32.53 -14.03
CA GLU A 4 16.40 33.68 -13.18
C GLU A 4 14.96 34.19 -13.42
N GLY A 5 14.26 33.63 -14.41
CA GLY A 5 12.92 34.03 -14.79
C GLY A 5 11.83 33.30 -14.00
N LYS A 6 10.66 33.94 -13.85
CA LYS A 6 9.46 33.39 -13.17
C LYS A 6 8.97 32.04 -13.75
N ASN A 7 9.41 31.68 -14.95
CA ASN A 7 9.05 30.45 -15.66
C ASN A 7 9.95 29.25 -15.34
N PHE A 8 11.12 29.47 -14.74
CA PHE A 8 12.05 28.39 -14.41
C PHE A 8 11.45 27.41 -13.41
N MET A 9 10.86 27.92 -12.32
CA MET A 9 10.38 27.06 -11.24
C MET A 9 9.21 26.15 -11.69
N PRO A 10 8.18 26.64 -12.40
CA PRO A 10 7.13 25.76 -12.95
C PRO A 10 7.67 24.73 -13.97
N TRP A 11 8.58 25.15 -14.86
CA TRP A 11 9.21 24.25 -15.84
C TRP A 11 10.04 23.16 -15.14
N PHE A 12 10.86 23.54 -14.17
CA PHE A 12 11.71 22.64 -13.39
C PHE A 12 10.86 21.66 -12.60
N GLN A 13 9.82 22.13 -11.91
CA GLN A 13 8.90 21.26 -11.20
C GLN A 13 8.19 20.29 -12.14
N LYS A 14 7.74 20.73 -13.32
CA LYS A 14 7.13 19.83 -14.31
C LYS A 14 8.12 18.77 -14.78
N ARG A 15 9.36 19.16 -15.09
CA ARG A 15 10.44 18.26 -15.51
C ARG A 15 10.79 17.26 -14.41
N ARG A 16 10.90 17.73 -13.15
CA ARG A 16 11.19 16.91 -11.96
C ARG A 16 10.07 15.90 -11.70
N ARG A 17 8.80 16.34 -11.70
CA ARG A 17 7.64 15.45 -11.56
C ARG A 17 7.62 14.37 -12.64
N ALA A 18 7.90 14.72 -13.89
CA ALA A 18 7.96 13.75 -14.99
C ALA A 18 9.09 12.72 -14.79
N ALA A 19 10.27 13.18 -14.36
CA ALA A 19 11.39 12.29 -14.05
C ALA A 19 11.08 11.34 -12.88
N GLU A 20 10.51 11.86 -11.79
CA GLU A 20 10.08 11.08 -10.64
C GLU A 20 9.00 10.04 -11.03
N GLN A 21 8.06 10.41 -11.90
CA GLN A 21 7.04 9.50 -12.40
C GLN A 21 7.65 8.37 -13.24
N GLU A 22 8.62 8.69 -14.10
CA GLU A 22 9.30 7.69 -14.92
C GLU A 22 10.16 6.75 -14.06
N GLN A 23 10.87 7.29 -13.06
CA GLN A 23 11.60 6.48 -12.10
C GLN A 23 10.66 5.51 -11.35
N ARG A 24 9.50 5.99 -10.88
CA ARG A 24 8.47 5.12 -10.27
C ARG A 24 7.95 4.07 -11.25
N ARG A 25 7.76 4.42 -12.53
CA ARG A 25 7.32 3.47 -13.57
C ARG A 25 8.35 2.36 -13.79
N LEU A 26 9.62 2.73 -13.97
CA LEU A 26 10.73 1.78 -14.15
C LEU A 26 10.92 0.91 -12.90
N TRP A 27 10.82 1.50 -11.71
CA TRP A 27 10.91 0.76 -10.45
C TRP A 27 9.80 -0.28 -10.32
N ARG A 28 8.55 0.07 -10.67
CA ARG A 28 7.43 -0.89 -10.69
C ARG A 28 7.69 -2.01 -11.68
N GLN A 29 8.17 -1.69 -12.88
CA GLN A 29 8.48 -2.69 -13.90
C GLN A 29 9.59 -3.65 -13.42
N ALA A 30 10.73 -3.10 -12.96
CA ALA A 30 11.86 -3.88 -12.47
C ALA A 30 11.46 -4.77 -11.28
N ARG A 31 10.66 -4.23 -10.35
CA ARG A 31 10.17 -4.98 -9.19
C ARG A 31 9.21 -6.09 -9.60
N MET A 32 8.32 -5.87 -10.57
CA MET A 32 7.44 -6.93 -11.11
C MET A 32 8.22 -8.06 -11.79
N THR A 33 9.42 -7.80 -12.31
CA THR A 33 10.27 -8.83 -12.93
C THR A 33 11.29 -9.45 -11.98
N ALA A 34 11.61 -8.81 -10.86
CA ALA A 34 12.62 -9.29 -9.92
C ALA A 34 12.16 -10.57 -9.19
N ASP A 35 13.09 -11.50 -9.00
CA ASP A 35 12.95 -12.65 -8.10
C ASP A 35 13.58 -12.31 -6.75
N ILE A 36 12.72 -12.06 -5.77
CA ILE A 36 13.14 -11.62 -4.44
C ILE A 36 13.98 -12.69 -3.72
N LYS A 37 13.72 -13.98 -3.93
CA LYS A 37 14.46 -15.08 -3.27
C LYS A 37 15.91 -15.10 -3.72
N LYS A 38 16.13 -14.96 -5.02
CA LYS A 38 17.47 -14.87 -5.60
C LYS A 38 18.21 -13.64 -5.10
N LEU A 39 17.52 -12.51 -4.94
CA LEU A 39 18.12 -11.27 -4.45
C LEU A 39 18.57 -11.38 -2.99
N ILE A 40 17.69 -11.84 -2.09
CA ILE A 40 17.99 -11.91 -0.65
C ILE A 40 18.99 -13.02 -0.30
N SER A 41 19.14 -14.05 -1.14
CA SER A 41 20.11 -15.13 -0.90
C SER A 41 21.57 -14.66 -0.79
N LYS A 42 21.88 -13.47 -1.31
CA LYS A 42 23.21 -12.87 -1.31
C LYS A 42 23.37 -11.73 -0.31
N MET A 43 22.28 -11.38 0.39
CA MET A 43 22.24 -10.23 1.29
C MET A 43 22.52 -10.65 2.72
N SER A 44 23.17 -9.78 3.47
CA SER A 44 23.31 -9.88 4.93
C SER A 44 21.97 -9.62 5.61
N GLU A 45 21.84 -10.05 6.86
CA GLU A 45 20.61 -9.85 7.65
C GLU A 45 20.18 -8.37 7.71
N VAL A 46 21.13 -7.45 7.89
CA VAL A 46 20.87 -6.01 7.92
C VAL A 46 20.26 -5.54 6.59
N GLU A 47 20.84 -5.97 5.46
CA GLU A 47 20.33 -5.63 4.12
C GLU A 47 18.94 -6.25 3.86
N ILE A 48 18.64 -7.41 4.43
CA ILE A 48 17.33 -8.06 4.35
C ILE A 48 16.30 -7.24 5.15
N VAL A 49 16.65 -6.74 6.33
CA VAL A 49 15.78 -5.86 7.14
C VAL A 49 15.54 -4.53 6.43
N ASP A 50 16.57 -3.93 5.83
CA ASP A 50 16.41 -2.70 5.05
C ASP A 50 15.53 -2.90 3.82
N SER A 51 15.68 -4.06 3.16
CA SER A 51 14.83 -4.47 2.05
C SER A 51 13.38 -4.66 2.49
N PHE A 52 13.14 -5.25 3.67
CA PHE A 52 11.81 -5.38 4.27
C PHE A 52 11.16 -4.01 4.48
N ASN A 53 11.87 -3.08 5.14
CA ASN A 53 11.38 -1.72 5.39
C ASN A 53 11.08 -0.98 4.09
N SER A 54 11.95 -1.13 3.09
CA SER A 54 11.76 -0.52 1.78
C SER A 54 10.52 -1.07 1.08
N ILE A 55 10.31 -2.39 1.07
CA ILE A 55 9.12 -3.00 0.45
C ILE A 55 7.84 -2.59 1.19
N GLU A 56 7.88 -2.52 2.52
CA GLU A 56 6.77 -2.07 3.35
C GLU A 56 6.33 -0.64 2.98
N GLN A 57 7.26 0.31 2.93
CA GLN A 57 6.95 1.70 2.61
C GLN A 57 6.30 1.84 1.24
N HIS A 58 6.87 1.20 0.22
CA HIS A 58 6.32 1.28 -1.13
C HIS A 58 4.96 0.58 -1.23
N LEU A 59 4.71 -0.48 -0.45
CA LEU A 59 3.41 -1.17 -0.43
C LEU A 59 2.34 -0.22 0.11
N LEU A 60 2.66 0.52 1.18
CA LEU A 60 1.76 1.52 1.74
C LEU A 60 1.47 2.66 0.75
N GLU A 61 2.49 3.13 0.05
CA GLU A 61 2.34 4.16 -1.00
C GLU A 61 1.45 3.67 -2.16
N GLU A 62 1.64 2.43 -2.62
CA GLU A 62 0.82 1.86 -3.70
C GLU A 62 -0.63 1.62 -3.24
N MET A 63 -0.85 1.21 -1.99
CA MET A 63 -2.20 1.06 -1.42
C MET A 63 -2.94 2.40 -1.31
N GLN A 64 -2.24 3.48 -0.95
CA GLN A 64 -2.80 4.85 -0.91
C GLN A 64 -3.02 5.43 -2.33
N SER A 65 -2.17 5.08 -3.28
CA SER A 65 -2.33 5.46 -4.69
C SER A 65 -3.45 4.67 -5.37
N ALA A 66 -3.73 3.45 -4.90
CA ALA A 66 -4.80 2.59 -5.39
C ALA A 66 -6.19 3.14 -5.11
N SER A 67 -6.39 3.74 -3.93
CA SER A 67 -7.67 4.37 -3.55
C SER A 67 -7.96 5.68 -4.30
N SER A 68 -6.94 6.31 -4.90
CA SER A 68 -7.07 7.63 -5.55
C SER A 68 -6.94 7.60 -7.08
N SER A 69 -6.27 6.61 -7.68
CA SER A 69 -5.99 6.63 -9.13
C SER A 69 -5.98 5.26 -9.84
N GLY A 70 -6.53 4.20 -9.25
CA GLY A 70 -6.53 2.88 -9.89
C GLY A 70 -5.15 2.21 -9.88
N GLY A 71 -4.43 2.35 -8.77
CA GLY A 71 -3.21 1.62 -8.47
C GLY A 71 -3.33 0.11 -8.70
N SER A 72 -2.21 -0.52 -9.03
CA SER A 72 -2.19 -1.87 -9.57
C SER A 72 -2.34 -2.89 -8.44
N ALA A 73 -3.55 -3.44 -8.28
CA ALA A 73 -3.81 -4.52 -7.32
C ALA A 73 -2.84 -5.71 -7.50
N ALA A 74 -2.39 -5.96 -8.73
CA ALA A 74 -1.37 -6.97 -9.02
C ALA A 74 0.00 -6.63 -8.40
N THR A 75 0.39 -5.36 -8.41
CA THR A 75 1.63 -4.87 -7.81
C THR A 75 1.57 -4.96 -6.29
N CYS A 76 0.47 -4.54 -5.67
CA CYS A 76 0.25 -4.70 -4.22
C CYS A 76 0.35 -6.18 -3.79
N ARG A 77 -0.30 -7.09 -4.53
CA ARG A 77 -0.23 -8.53 -4.25
C ARG A 77 1.19 -9.07 -4.36
N LYS A 78 1.93 -8.69 -5.42
CA LYS A 78 3.33 -9.10 -5.56
C LYS A 78 4.17 -8.60 -4.40
N MET A 79 4.09 -7.31 -4.09
CA MET A 79 4.90 -6.71 -3.02
C MET A 79 4.60 -7.31 -1.66
N LYS A 80 3.35 -7.69 -1.41
CA LYS A 80 2.97 -8.42 -0.20
C LYS A 80 3.59 -9.81 -0.15
N ALA A 81 3.58 -10.55 -1.25
CA ALA A 81 4.23 -11.86 -1.34
C ALA A 81 5.76 -11.75 -1.18
N ASP A 82 6.37 -10.71 -1.76
CA ASP A 82 7.79 -10.42 -1.60
C ASP A 82 8.10 -10.08 -0.14
N LEU A 83 7.30 -9.23 0.51
CA LEU A 83 7.43 -8.85 1.92
C LEU A 83 7.34 -10.08 2.83
N GLN A 84 6.38 -10.97 2.58
CA GLN A 84 6.27 -12.25 3.29
C GLN A 84 7.51 -13.12 3.05
N THR A 85 8.01 -13.20 1.82
CA THR A 85 9.21 -13.99 1.51
C THR A 85 10.43 -13.49 2.28
N VAL A 86 10.64 -12.17 2.31
CA VAL A 86 11.72 -11.53 3.07
C VAL A 86 11.57 -11.82 4.57
N PHE A 87 10.34 -11.70 5.09
CA PHE A 87 10.05 -11.97 6.50
C PHE A 87 10.44 -13.39 6.94
N HIS A 88 10.09 -14.41 6.15
CA HIS A 88 10.36 -15.80 6.50
C HIS A 88 11.85 -16.19 6.46
N VAL A 89 12.69 -15.39 5.79
CA VAL A 89 14.15 -15.61 5.73
C VAL A 89 14.86 -15.02 6.96
N LEU A 90 14.26 -14.02 7.62
CA LEU A 90 14.84 -13.42 8.82
C LEU A 90 14.87 -14.40 10.00
N PRO A 91 15.83 -14.25 10.94
CA PRO A 91 15.83 -15.02 12.19
C PRO A 91 14.56 -14.81 13.01
N LYS A 92 14.22 -15.79 13.84
CA LYS A 92 12.97 -15.78 14.64
C LYS A 92 12.84 -14.56 15.54
N ASP A 93 13.94 -14.12 16.16
CA ASP A 93 13.95 -12.96 17.05
C ASP A 93 13.60 -11.67 16.29
N MET A 94 14.12 -11.54 15.07
CA MET A 94 13.78 -10.42 14.17
C MET A 94 12.34 -10.50 13.67
N GLN A 95 11.85 -11.70 13.36
CA GLN A 95 10.45 -11.89 13.01
C GLN A 95 9.53 -11.43 14.15
N GLN A 96 9.82 -11.83 15.39
CA GLN A 96 9.06 -11.41 16.57
C GLN A 96 9.10 -9.89 16.77
N LEU A 97 10.27 -9.28 16.62
CA LEU A 97 10.44 -7.82 16.72
C LEU A 97 9.60 -7.08 15.67
N LEU A 98 9.59 -7.57 14.42
CA LEU A 98 8.79 -6.97 13.35
C LEU A 98 7.28 -7.15 13.60
N LEU A 99 6.85 -8.28 14.16
CA LEU A 99 5.46 -8.57 14.49
C LEU A 99 4.94 -7.84 15.73
N ALA A 100 5.82 -7.37 16.62
CA ALA A 100 5.43 -6.53 17.75
C ALA A 100 4.72 -5.24 17.30
N ASN A 101 4.92 -4.82 16.05
CA ASN A 101 4.14 -3.76 15.43
C ASN A 101 2.84 -4.33 14.82
N PRO A 102 1.66 -3.97 15.34
CA PRO A 102 0.38 -4.51 14.87
C PRO A 102 0.07 -4.12 13.42
N LYS A 103 0.60 -3.00 12.91
CA LYS A 103 0.44 -2.60 11.51
C LYS A 103 1.25 -3.50 10.58
N ARG A 104 2.45 -3.92 11.01
CA ARG A 104 3.28 -4.87 10.24
C ARG A 104 2.68 -6.25 10.23
N ALA A 105 2.18 -6.70 11.38
CA ALA A 105 1.48 -7.98 11.49
C ALA A 105 0.25 -8.02 10.58
N SER A 106 -0.54 -6.95 10.52
CA SER A 106 -1.70 -6.90 9.63
C SER A 106 -1.29 -6.87 8.15
N LEU A 107 -0.20 -6.20 7.77
CA LEU A 107 0.30 -6.24 6.39
C LEU A 107 0.77 -7.65 5.97
N LEU A 108 1.39 -8.40 6.89
CA LEU A 108 1.89 -9.76 6.64
C LEU A 108 0.78 -10.82 6.64
N TYR A 109 -0.22 -10.69 7.51
CA TYR A 109 -1.23 -11.74 7.74
C TYR A 109 -2.65 -11.37 7.28
N SER A 110 -2.92 -10.15 6.85
CA SER A 110 -4.24 -9.80 6.31
C SER A 110 -4.44 -10.50 4.97
N ASN A 111 -5.25 -11.55 4.92
CA ASN A 111 -5.53 -12.28 3.69
C ASN A 111 -6.46 -11.44 2.79
N PRO A 112 -6.27 -11.35 1.45
CA PRO A 112 -7.33 -10.84 0.56
C PRO A 112 -8.51 -11.81 0.41
N ASP A 113 -8.36 -13.07 0.83
CA ASP A 113 -9.41 -14.07 0.81
C ASP A 113 -9.88 -14.38 2.24
N SER A 114 -10.81 -13.57 2.74
CA SER A 114 -11.81 -14.12 3.64
C SER A 114 -12.84 -14.84 2.77
N PRO A 115 -12.88 -16.19 2.72
CA PRO A 115 -14.12 -16.83 2.31
C PRO A 115 -15.18 -16.33 3.29
N LYS A 116 -16.30 -15.80 2.75
CA LYS A 116 -17.53 -15.52 3.51
C LYS A 116 -17.77 -16.72 4.42
N LEU A 117 -17.47 -16.56 5.71
CA LEU A 117 -17.87 -17.53 6.71
C LEU A 117 -19.39 -17.35 6.90
N PRO A 118 -20.19 -18.41 6.67
CA PRO A 118 -21.62 -18.36 6.93
C PRO A 118 -21.83 -18.47 8.43
N GLY A 119 -22.44 -17.45 9.04
CA GLY A 119 -22.92 -17.56 10.41
C GLY A 119 -22.53 -16.41 11.33
N HIS A 120 -22.92 -15.18 10.97
CA HIS A 120 -23.33 -14.21 11.98
C HIS A 120 -24.60 -13.51 11.50
N PRO A 121 -25.65 -13.44 12.33
CA PRO A 121 -26.92 -12.88 11.94
C PRO A 121 -26.75 -11.39 11.64
N SER A 122 -27.03 -11.02 10.40
CA SER A 122 -27.29 -9.63 10.04
C SER A 122 -28.48 -9.17 10.88
N LEU A 123 -28.23 -8.26 11.82
CA LEU A 123 -29.28 -7.54 12.53
C LEU A 123 -30.03 -6.70 11.51
N GLN A 124 -31.06 -7.31 10.96
CA GLN A 124 -32.13 -6.70 10.18
C GLN A 124 -32.92 -5.82 11.16
N GLY A 125 -32.52 -4.56 11.29
CA GLY A 125 -33.38 -3.53 11.86
C GLY A 125 -34.40 -3.13 10.81
N SER A 126 -35.57 -3.77 10.78
CA SER A 126 -36.70 -3.40 9.92
C SER A 126 -37.92 -3.02 10.76
N ALA A 127 -38.33 -1.75 10.61
CA ALA A 127 -39.68 -1.17 10.75
C ALA A 127 -40.39 -1.28 12.12
N ALA A 128 -41.23 -0.35 12.59
CA ALA A 128 -41.98 0.77 12.03
C ALA A 128 -42.29 1.77 13.18
N SER A 129 -42.42 3.07 12.93
CA SER A 129 -43.68 3.85 12.80
C SER A 129 -43.91 4.82 13.97
N GLU A 130 -43.90 6.12 13.68
CA GLU A 130 -44.88 7.15 14.10
C GLU A 130 -44.32 8.52 13.68
N ALA A 131 -44.91 9.17 12.67
CA ALA A 131 -46.05 10.08 12.77
C ALA A 131 -45.68 11.49 13.28
N LYS A 132 -45.66 12.40 12.30
CA LYS A 132 -46.19 13.78 12.34
C LYS A 132 -45.33 14.89 12.97
N LEU A 133 -45.39 16.04 12.28
CA LEU A 133 -44.92 17.40 12.62
C LEU A 133 -43.43 17.64 12.25
N LEU A 134 -43.05 18.56 11.37
CA LEU A 134 -43.49 19.95 11.24
C LEU A 134 -43.32 20.51 9.80
N SER A 135 -44.37 21.20 9.37
CA SER A 135 -44.44 22.39 8.49
C SER A 135 -43.19 22.84 7.71
N PHE A 136 -43.30 22.80 6.38
CA PHE A 136 -42.63 23.75 5.49
C PHE A 136 -43.68 24.47 4.64
N LEU A 137 -43.84 25.77 4.87
CA LEU A 137 -44.54 26.72 3.99
C LEU A 137 -43.83 26.79 2.63
N PRO A 138 -44.58 27.05 1.54
CA PRO A 138 -44.31 28.30 0.82
C PRO A 138 -45.58 28.94 0.24
N LEU A 139 -45.80 30.22 0.54
CA LEU A 139 -45.77 31.37 -0.39
C LEU A 139 -46.08 32.66 0.40
#